data_AF-A0A7T8GSE1-F1
#
_entry.id   AF-A0A7T8GSE1-F1
#
_cell.length_a   1.000
_cell.length_b   1.000
_cell.length_c   1.000
_cell.angle_alpha   90.00
_cell.angle_beta   90.00
_cell.angle_gamma   90.00
#
_symmetry.space_group_name_H-M   'P 1'
#
loop_
_entity.id
_entity.type
_entity.pdbx_description
1 polymer ?
#
loop_
_entity_poly.entity_id
_entity_poly.type
_entity_poly.pdbx_seq_one_letter_code
_entity_poly.pdbx_strand_id
1 'polypeptide(L)'
;IKFVHDSIYNTPKLNLGQFDFIDCVEVFHQLSEPGLALKILKDSLKDESSGMYISLHGREGRKGVNLMRKIIDFVVQENDKALILREELELGALLYESLPEHHWVYYPKITRVPLPDNSTFIHKYLHKHENSYTINEAYAFIQEEGGLHLIDFADPETGLTLEQRRDIHERIYSAVSEINIFVSGNPKASVDLSNFGDFIPYFHNIDPNPILKKLSSQDCRPNKQYLNVSLALKSGSWRNVIHPVSLNTRLFYELMSLQRLSVNDILSKTLKVHSGQDRAALNEELKSLCEVLLRHGLIVFRHVSVQEDSALIRTRPSGIIERVQMINFELSIFASTWPKWALTDRVMWPKM
;
A
#
# COMPACT_ATOMS: atom_id res chain seq x y z
N ILE A 1 19.02 -18.96 -6.36
CA ILE A 1 18.12 -18.24 -7.29
C ILE A 1 18.31 -18.85 -8.68
N LYS A 2 17.22 -19.12 -9.41
CA LYS A 2 17.23 -19.70 -10.77
C LYS A 2 16.41 -18.80 -11.68
N PHE A 3 16.95 -18.44 -12.83
CA PHE A 3 16.24 -17.71 -13.87
C PHE A 3 15.81 -18.67 -14.98
N VAL A 4 14.57 -18.54 -15.47
CA VAL A 4 14.01 -19.36 -16.54
C VAL A 4 13.40 -18.42 -17.58
N HIS A 5 13.77 -18.60 -18.84
CA HIS A 5 13.23 -17.83 -19.95
C HIS A 5 12.16 -18.65 -20.67
N ASP A 6 10.90 -18.43 -20.32
CA ASP A 6 9.74 -19.05 -20.95
C ASP A 6 8.49 -18.17 -20.75
N SER A 7 7.39 -18.53 -21.40
CA SER A 7 6.07 -17.93 -21.19
C SER A 7 5.46 -18.37 -19.86
N ILE A 8 4.75 -17.45 -19.20
CA ILE A 8 3.94 -17.78 -18.01
C ILE A 8 2.94 -18.91 -18.28
N TYR A 9 2.44 -19.02 -19.52
CA TYR A 9 1.51 -20.08 -19.93
C TYR A 9 2.14 -21.47 -19.95
N ASN A 10 3.48 -21.56 -20.00
CA ASN A 10 4.22 -22.82 -19.97
C ASN A 10 4.66 -23.23 -18.56
N THR A 11 4.40 -22.43 -17.52
CA THR A 11 4.78 -22.73 -16.13
C THR A 11 4.46 -24.17 -15.70
N PRO A 12 3.28 -24.75 -16.01
CA PRO A 12 2.96 -26.13 -15.62
C PRO A 12 3.90 -27.20 -16.22
N LYS A 13 4.57 -26.89 -17.34
CA LYS A 13 5.50 -27.80 -18.04
C LYS A 13 6.95 -27.66 -17.57
N LEU A 14 7.25 -26.63 -16.78
CA LEU A 14 8.62 -26.29 -16.37
C LEU A 14 9.12 -27.08 -15.15
N ASN A 15 8.24 -27.85 -14.48
CA ASN A 15 8.56 -28.65 -13.29
C ASN A 15 9.28 -27.84 -12.20
N LEU A 16 8.79 -26.62 -11.92
CA LEU A 16 9.42 -25.70 -10.95
C LEU A 16 9.09 -26.04 -9.49
N GLY A 17 8.16 -26.96 -9.26
CA GLY A 17 7.59 -27.22 -7.93
C GLY A 17 6.45 -26.25 -7.60
N GLN A 18 6.12 -26.16 -6.32
CA GLN A 18 5.14 -25.22 -5.81
C GLN A 18 5.80 -24.16 -4.93
N PHE A 19 5.15 -23.01 -4.79
CA PHE A 19 5.68 -21.84 -4.10
C PHE A 19 4.83 -21.45 -2.90
N ASP A 20 5.49 -21.10 -1.79
CA ASP A 20 4.82 -20.51 -0.62
C ASP A 20 4.39 -19.05 -0.91
N PHE A 21 5.10 -18.37 -1.82
CA PHE A 21 4.79 -17.01 -2.24
C PHE A 21 5.15 -16.77 -3.72
N ILE A 22 4.27 -16.07 -4.45
CA ILE A 22 4.52 -15.63 -5.82
C ILE A 22 4.42 -14.09 -5.88
N ASP A 23 5.45 -13.46 -6.44
CA ASP A 23 5.48 -12.02 -6.70
C ASP A 23 5.25 -11.75 -8.20
N CYS A 24 4.09 -11.21 -8.56
CA CYS A 24 3.68 -10.98 -9.95
C CYS A 24 3.40 -9.48 -10.19
N VAL A 25 4.48 -8.73 -10.44
CA VAL A 25 4.46 -7.28 -10.62
C VAL A 25 4.30 -6.91 -12.09
N GLU A 26 3.30 -6.09 -12.41
CA GLU A 26 3.13 -5.47 -13.74
C GLU A 26 3.11 -6.47 -14.92
N VAL A 27 2.53 -7.66 -14.73
CA VAL A 27 2.45 -8.68 -15.81
C VAL A 27 1.09 -8.71 -16.50
N PHE A 28 -0.01 -8.80 -15.73
CA PHE A 28 -1.34 -9.12 -16.26
C PHE A 28 -1.89 -8.13 -17.29
N HIS A 29 -1.46 -6.88 -17.24
CA HIS A 29 -1.98 -5.83 -18.12
C HIS A 29 -1.58 -6.03 -19.59
N GLN A 30 -0.53 -6.81 -19.88
CA GLN A 30 -0.05 -7.04 -21.26
C GLN A 30 -0.43 -8.43 -21.80
N LEU A 31 -1.06 -9.28 -20.99
CA LEU A 31 -1.38 -10.64 -21.38
C LEU A 31 -2.61 -10.70 -22.29
N SER A 32 -2.60 -11.59 -23.27
CA SER A 32 -3.77 -11.87 -24.11
C SER A 32 -4.86 -12.62 -23.36
N GLU A 33 -4.48 -13.51 -22.44
CA GLU A 33 -5.38 -14.32 -21.62
C GLU A 33 -4.99 -14.19 -20.14
N PRO A 34 -5.33 -13.07 -19.47
CA PRO A 34 -4.92 -12.83 -18.08
C PRO A 34 -5.54 -13.81 -17.09
N GLY A 35 -6.79 -14.24 -17.30
CA GLY A 35 -7.47 -15.22 -16.44
C GLY A 35 -6.80 -16.60 -16.45
N LEU A 36 -6.36 -17.07 -17.62
CA LEU A 36 -5.60 -18.33 -17.72
C LEU A 36 -4.28 -18.25 -16.97
N ALA A 37 -3.55 -17.13 -17.14
CA ALA A 37 -2.30 -16.91 -16.42
C ALA A 37 -2.51 -16.87 -14.90
N LEU A 38 -3.59 -16.24 -14.43
CA LEU A 38 -3.91 -16.18 -13.00
C LEU A 38 -4.18 -17.57 -12.42
N LYS A 39 -4.92 -18.43 -13.14
CA LYS A 39 -5.14 -19.82 -12.75
C LYS A 39 -3.84 -20.62 -12.69
N ILE A 40 -2.98 -20.48 -13.69
CA ILE A 40 -1.67 -21.14 -13.71
C ILE A 40 -0.81 -20.74 -12.51
N LEU A 41 -0.80 -19.46 -12.15
CA LEU A 41 -0.07 -18.99 -10.97
C LEU A 41 -0.69 -19.51 -9.67
N LYS A 42 -2.03 -19.51 -9.56
CA LYS A 42 -2.72 -20.14 -8.43
C LYS A 42 -2.34 -21.62 -8.29
N ASP A 43 -2.35 -22.39 -9.36
CA ASP A 43 -2.02 -23.83 -9.33
C ASP A 43 -0.54 -24.09 -8.99
N SER A 44 0.30 -23.06 -9.11
CA SER A 44 1.71 -23.09 -8.70
C SER A 44 1.90 -22.75 -7.22
N LEU A 45 0.85 -22.33 -6.50
CA LEU A 45 0.90 -22.19 -5.05
C LEU A 45 0.90 -23.57 -4.37
N LYS A 46 1.59 -23.65 -3.24
CA LYS A 46 1.77 -24.90 -2.51
C LYS A 46 0.51 -25.36 -1.79
N ASP A 47 -0.08 -24.49 -0.98
CA ASP A 47 -1.24 -24.81 -0.16
C ASP A 47 -2.00 -23.53 0.25
N GLU A 48 -3.04 -23.69 1.08
CA GLU A 48 -3.89 -22.61 1.57
C GLU A 48 -3.18 -21.58 2.46
N SER A 49 -1.98 -21.87 2.96
CA SER A 49 -1.16 -20.91 3.70
C SER A 49 -0.29 -20.03 2.77
N SER A 50 -0.26 -20.36 1.48
CA SER A 50 0.49 -19.63 0.46
C SER A 50 -0.30 -18.45 -0.10
N GLY A 51 0.41 -17.49 -0.71
CA GLY A 51 -0.21 -16.29 -1.27
C GLY A 51 0.56 -15.69 -2.43
N MET A 52 -0.03 -14.67 -3.04
CA MET A 52 0.60 -13.94 -4.14
C MET A 52 0.45 -12.45 -3.93
N TYR A 53 1.47 -11.70 -4.31
CA TYR A 53 1.31 -10.30 -4.67
C TYR A 53 0.99 -10.21 -6.16
N ILE A 54 -0.04 -9.44 -6.51
CA ILE A 54 -0.34 -9.08 -7.90
C ILE A 54 -0.53 -7.57 -8.03
N SER A 55 -0.03 -7.03 -9.14
CA SER A 55 -0.27 -5.64 -9.54
C SER A 55 -1.11 -5.59 -10.82
N LEU A 56 -2.22 -4.86 -10.76
CA LEU A 56 -3.16 -4.67 -11.87
C LEU A 56 -3.24 -3.18 -12.25
N HIS A 57 -3.54 -2.91 -13.51
CA HIS A 57 -3.75 -1.53 -13.97
C HIS A 57 -5.14 -1.03 -13.62
N GLY A 58 -5.21 0.10 -12.90
CA GLY A 58 -6.47 0.79 -12.58
C GLY A 58 -6.98 1.58 -13.77
N ARG A 59 -8.18 1.27 -14.27
CA ARG A 59 -8.73 1.85 -15.50
C ARG A 59 -8.88 3.37 -15.44
N GLU A 60 -9.44 3.84 -14.34
CA GLU A 60 -9.82 5.24 -14.17
C GLU A 60 -8.58 6.14 -13.96
N GLY A 61 -7.60 5.71 -13.15
CA GLY A 61 -6.33 6.40 -12.96
C GLY A 61 -5.46 6.42 -14.21
N ARG A 62 -5.61 5.42 -15.09
CA ARG A 62 -4.89 5.32 -16.37
C ARG A 62 -5.61 5.96 -17.55
N LYS A 63 -6.71 6.70 -17.35
CA LYS A 63 -7.43 7.39 -18.43
C LYS A 63 -6.53 8.16 -19.39
N GLY A 64 -5.52 8.86 -18.85
CA GLY A 64 -4.59 9.64 -19.65
C GLY A 64 -3.71 8.78 -20.55
N VAL A 65 -3.28 7.64 -20.03
CA VAL A 65 -2.52 6.63 -20.77
C VAL A 65 -3.36 6.02 -21.88
N ASN A 66 -4.57 5.58 -21.53
CA ASN A 66 -5.51 4.96 -22.46
C ASN A 66 -5.94 5.93 -23.57
N LEU A 67 -6.09 7.21 -23.27
CA LEU A 67 -6.37 8.24 -24.26
C LEU A 67 -5.19 8.42 -25.23
N MET A 68 -3.96 8.49 -24.72
CA MET A 68 -2.77 8.60 -25.57
C MET A 68 -2.64 7.40 -26.52
N ARG A 69 -2.86 6.18 -26.00
CA ARG A 69 -2.87 4.95 -26.79
C ARG A 69 -3.88 5.03 -27.94
N LYS A 70 -5.12 5.43 -27.63
CA LYS A 70 -6.18 5.61 -28.64
C LYS A 70 -5.84 6.66 -29.69
N ILE A 71 -5.19 7.77 -29.31
CA ILE A 71 -4.76 8.81 -30.27
C ILE A 71 -3.72 8.22 -31.24
N ILE A 72 -2.74 7.48 -30.73
CA ILE A 72 -1.73 6.82 -31.56
C ILE A 72 -2.40 5.81 -32.50
N ASP A 73 -3.22 4.90 -31.96
CA ASP A 73 -3.91 3.86 -32.74
C ASP A 73 -4.78 4.49 -33.85
N PHE A 74 -5.50 5.56 -33.54
CA PHE A 74 -6.34 6.28 -34.50
C PHE A 74 -5.51 6.85 -35.66
N VAL A 75 -4.40 7.53 -35.37
CA VAL A 75 -3.55 8.13 -36.41
C VAL A 75 -2.83 7.06 -37.23
N VAL A 76 -2.42 5.94 -36.63
CA VAL A 76 -1.85 4.81 -37.36
C VAL A 76 -2.87 4.20 -38.33
N GLN A 77 -4.11 4.01 -37.88
CA GLN A 77 -5.20 3.46 -38.71
C GLN A 77 -5.58 4.40 -39.87
N GLU A 78 -5.72 5.71 -39.63
CA GLU A 78 -6.06 6.67 -40.69
C GLU A 78 -5.01 6.76 -41.80
N ASN A 79 -3.74 6.47 -41.49
CA ASN A 79 -2.66 6.51 -42.48
C ASN A 79 -2.60 5.26 -43.38
N ASP A 80 -3.46 4.26 -43.17
CA ASP A 80 -3.56 2.99 -43.92
C ASP A 80 -2.20 2.31 -44.16
N LYS A 81 -1.28 2.50 -43.21
CA LYS A 81 0.10 2.01 -43.24
C LYS A 81 0.37 1.19 -41.98
N ALA A 82 0.78 -0.04 -42.17
CA ALA A 82 1.41 -0.82 -41.12
C ALA A 82 2.77 -0.19 -40.80
N LEU A 83 2.84 0.56 -39.70
CA LEU A 83 4.09 1.15 -39.22
C LEU A 83 4.97 0.09 -38.56
N ILE A 84 6.29 0.21 -38.73
CA ILE A 84 7.23 -0.52 -37.88
C ILE A 84 7.34 0.18 -36.51
N LEU A 85 7.75 -0.55 -35.47
CA LEU A 85 7.83 -0.03 -34.09
C LEU A 85 8.57 1.32 -33.97
N ARG A 86 9.63 1.50 -34.77
CA ARG A 86 10.38 2.76 -34.80
C ARG A 86 9.52 3.94 -35.27
N GLU A 87 8.72 3.73 -36.31
CA GLU A 87 7.82 4.76 -36.86
C GLU A 87 6.68 5.06 -35.90
N GLU A 88 6.11 4.05 -35.23
CA GLU A 88 5.10 4.23 -34.19
C GLU A 88 5.64 5.04 -33.00
N LEU A 89 6.91 4.81 -32.64
CA LEU A 89 7.59 5.56 -31.58
C LEU A 89 7.84 7.02 -31.97
N GLU A 90 8.33 7.27 -33.20
CA GLU A 90 8.55 8.62 -33.71
C GLU A 90 7.23 9.40 -33.79
N LEU A 91 6.16 8.77 -34.30
CA LEU A 91 4.81 9.35 -34.33
C LEU A 91 4.26 9.60 -32.93
N GLY A 92 4.36 8.61 -32.04
CA GLY A 92 3.87 8.71 -30.66
C GLY A 92 4.57 9.82 -29.88
N ALA A 93 5.88 9.97 -30.05
CA ALA A 93 6.66 11.05 -29.46
C ALA A 93 6.18 12.43 -29.96
N LEU A 94 6.02 12.59 -31.28
CA LEU A 94 5.50 13.83 -31.87
C LEU A 94 4.11 14.18 -31.33
N LEU A 95 3.20 13.20 -31.28
CA LEU A 95 1.85 13.37 -30.74
C LEU A 95 1.90 13.78 -29.27
N TYR A 96 2.68 13.08 -28.45
CA TYR A 96 2.81 13.39 -27.02
C TYR A 96 3.32 14.82 -26.81
N GLU A 97 4.31 15.24 -27.61
CA GLU A 97 4.85 16.58 -27.52
C GLU A 97 3.92 17.69 -28.05
N SER A 98 2.92 17.33 -28.85
CA SER A 98 1.92 18.28 -29.34
C SER A 98 0.76 18.51 -28.36
N LEU A 99 0.64 17.69 -27.31
CA LEU A 99 -0.50 17.76 -26.39
C LEU A 99 -0.51 19.06 -25.57
N PRO A 100 -1.71 19.64 -25.30
CA PRO A 100 -1.86 20.82 -24.45
C PRO A 100 -1.28 20.60 -23.06
N GLU A 101 -0.79 21.68 -22.42
CA GLU A 101 -0.07 21.61 -21.13
C GLU A 101 -0.83 20.88 -20.01
N HIS A 102 -2.17 20.96 -20.02
CA HIS A 102 -3.03 20.35 -19.00
C HIS A 102 -3.76 19.09 -19.51
N HIS A 103 -3.24 18.42 -20.55
CA HIS A 103 -3.82 17.20 -21.07
C HIS A 103 -3.80 16.07 -20.02
N TRP A 104 -4.85 15.22 -20.00
CA TRP A 104 -5.04 14.18 -18.97
C TRP A 104 -3.90 13.15 -18.93
N VAL A 105 -3.12 13.00 -20.00
CA VAL A 105 -1.93 12.12 -20.04
C VAL A 105 -0.92 12.42 -18.93
N TYR A 106 -0.90 13.67 -18.45
CA TYR A 106 0.01 14.13 -17.42
C TYR A 106 -0.50 13.88 -15.99
N TYR A 107 -1.80 13.58 -15.82
CA TYR A 107 -2.40 13.31 -14.51
C TYR A 107 -1.65 12.18 -13.75
N PRO A 108 -1.41 12.32 -12.43
CA PRO A 108 -1.87 13.38 -11.51
C PRO A 108 -1.02 14.66 -11.54
N LYS A 109 0.01 14.74 -12.38
CA LYS A 109 0.76 15.99 -12.56
C LYS A 109 -0.12 16.95 -13.36
N ILE A 110 -0.40 18.12 -12.78
CA ILE A 110 -1.35 19.12 -13.31
C ILE A 110 -0.77 19.83 -14.57
N THR A 111 0.52 19.62 -14.85
CA THR A 111 1.26 20.23 -15.96
C THR A 111 2.04 19.18 -16.75
N ARG A 112 2.43 19.56 -17.97
CA ARG A 112 3.18 18.72 -18.91
C ARG A 112 4.42 18.10 -18.27
N VAL A 113 4.55 16.80 -18.48
CA VAL A 113 5.70 16.00 -18.05
C VAL A 113 6.60 15.77 -19.27
N PRO A 114 7.95 15.78 -19.12
CA PRO A 114 8.86 15.43 -20.20
C PRO A 114 8.49 14.10 -20.86
N LEU A 115 8.81 14.00 -22.15
CA LEU A 115 8.67 12.76 -22.91
C LEU A 115 9.46 11.64 -22.18
N PRO A 116 8.85 10.48 -21.91
CA PRO A 116 9.57 9.32 -21.39
C PRO A 116 10.66 8.83 -22.35
N ASP A 117 11.62 8.06 -21.83
CA ASP A 117 12.55 7.33 -22.69
C ASP A 117 11.80 6.30 -23.58
N ASN A 118 12.45 5.85 -24.64
CA ASN A 118 11.85 4.95 -25.63
C ASN A 118 11.28 3.68 -25.02
N SER A 119 11.97 3.06 -24.05
CA SER A 119 11.53 1.81 -23.44
C SER A 119 10.27 2.01 -22.62
N THR A 120 10.24 3.08 -21.80
CA THR A 120 9.06 3.48 -21.03
C THR A 120 7.90 3.87 -21.95
N PHE A 121 8.18 4.57 -23.06
CA PHE A 121 7.15 4.98 -24.01
C PHE A 121 6.52 3.78 -24.71
N ILE A 122 7.33 2.85 -25.21
CA ILE A 122 6.86 1.60 -25.82
C ILE A 122 6.01 0.83 -24.82
N HIS A 123 6.54 0.64 -23.62
CA HIS A 123 5.87 -0.10 -22.56
C HIS A 123 4.49 0.48 -22.24
N LYS A 124 4.42 1.80 -22.13
CA LYS A 124 3.22 2.50 -21.67
C LYS A 124 2.19 2.72 -22.77
N TYR A 125 2.61 3.03 -23.99
CA TYR A 125 1.72 3.53 -25.04
C TYR A 125 1.64 2.67 -26.31
N LEU A 126 2.60 1.78 -26.56
CA LEU A 126 2.66 1.04 -27.84
C LEU A 126 2.46 -0.48 -27.70
N HIS A 127 2.47 -1.04 -26.48
CA HIS A 127 2.11 -2.46 -26.32
C HIS A 127 0.71 -2.76 -26.84
N LYS A 128 0.50 -3.92 -27.47
CA LYS A 128 -0.77 -4.28 -28.11
C LYS A 128 -1.93 -4.52 -27.15
N HIS A 129 -1.62 -5.07 -25.97
CA HIS A 129 -2.62 -5.37 -24.95
C HIS A 129 -2.50 -4.37 -23.80
N GLU A 130 -3.65 -3.93 -23.28
CA GLU A 130 -3.78 -3.13 -22.08
C GLU A 130 -5.05 -3.58 -21.35
N ASN A 131 -4.91 -4.56 -20.46
CA ASN A 131 -5.98 -4.95 -19.56
C ASN A 131 -5.95 -4.01 -18.36
N SER A 132 -7.04 -3.26 -18.18
CA SER A 132 -7.22 -2.38 -17.03
C SER A 132 -8.58 -2.60 -16.40
N TYR A 133 -8.62 -2.50 -15.08
CA TYR A 133 -9.76 -2.89 -14.26
C TYR A 133 -10.25 -1.69 -13.46
N THR A 134 -11.56 -1.52 -13.38
CA THR A 134 -12.17 -0.89 -12.20
C THR A 134 -11.93 -1.77 -10.98
N ILE A 135 -12.14 -1.24 -9.78
CA ILE A 135 -11.97 -2.07 -8.58
C ILE A 135 -12.94 -3.26 -8.59
N ASN A 136 -14.19 -3.06 -9.00
CA ASN A 136 -15.18 -4.15 -9.05
C ASN A 136 -14.75 -5.25 -10.05
N GLU A 137 -14.23 -4.88 -11.21
CA GLU A 137 -13.70 -5.86 -12.16
C GLU A 137 -12.42 -6.53 -11.66
N ALA A 138 -11.57 -5.84 -10.89
CA ALA A 138 -10.42 -6.47 -10.27
C ALA A 138 -10.87 -7.55 -9.27
N TYR A 139 -11.90 -7.27 -8.45
CA TYR A 139 -12.50 -8.29 -7.59
C TYR A 139 -13.04 -9.48 -8.38
N ALA A 140 -13.79 -9.24 -9.46
CA ALA A 140 -14.33 -10.29 -10.31
C ALA A 140 -13.21 -11.11 -10.97
N PHE A 141 -12.17 -10.45 -11.50
CA PHE A 141 -11.00 -11.10 -12.08
C PHE A 141 -10.31 -12.04 -11.06
N ILE A 142 -10.11 -11.58 -9.82
CA ILE A 142 -9.45 -12.39 -8.78
C ILE A 142 -10.33 -13.57 -8.36
N GLN A 143 -11.62 -13.32 -8.11
CA GLN A 143 -12.54 -14.30 -7.52
C GLN A 143 -13.12 -15.27 -8.55
N GLU A 144 -13.67 -14.73 -9.63
CA GLU A 144 -14.42 -15.50 -10.63
C GLU A 144 -13.48 -16.16 -11.64
N GLU A 145 -12.46 -15.44 -12.11
CA GLU A 145 -11.48 -16.02 -13.05
C GLU A 145 -10.34 -16.73 -12.32
N GLY A 146 -9.80 -16.14 -11.26
CA GLY A 146 -8.67 -16.73 -10.50
C GLY A 146 -9.08 -17.80 -9.49
N GLY A 147 -10.30 -17.75 -8.95
CA GLY A 147 -10.67 -18.57 -7.80
C GLY A 147 -9.81 -18.27 -6.56
N LEU A 148 -9.43 -17.01 -6.39
CA LEU A 148 -8.63 -16.49 -5.27
C LEU A 148 -9.45 -15.46 -4.49
N HIS A 149 -8.95 -15.07 -3.33
CA HIS A 149 -9.53 -14.04 -2.49
C HIS A 149 -8.53 -12.90 -2.32
N LEU A 150 -9.00 -11.66 -2.45
CA LEU A 150 -8.26 -10.48 -2.04
C LEU A 150 -8.13 -10.49 -0.51
N ILE A 151 -6.89 -10.44 -0.03
CA ILE A 151 -6.56 -10.48 1.39
C ILE A 151 -6.33 -9.07 1.91
N ASP A 152 -5.48 -8.31 1.24
CA ASP A 152 -5.18 -6.94 1.60
C ASP A 152 -4.60 -6.18 0.40
N PHE A 153 -4.53 -4.86 0.50
CA PHE A 153 -3.75 -4.05 -0.42
C PHE A 153 -2.32 -3.91 0.08
N ALA A 154 -1.37 -3.89 -0.84
CA ALA A 154 0.03 -3.82 -0.48
C ALA A 154 0.48 -2.44 0.00
N ASP A 155 -0.25 -1.39 -0.35
CA ASP A 155 0.01 -0.05 0.15
C ASP A 155 -0.85 0.19 1.41
N PRO A 156 -0.24 0.41 2.59
CA PRO A 156 -0.98 0.67 3.83
C PRO A 156 -1.96 1.85 3.72
N GLU A 157 -1.65 2.83 2.87
CA GLU A 157 -2.53 3.96 2.60
C GLU A 157 -3.84 3.53 1.91
N THR A 158 -3.78 2.41 1.19
CA THR A 158 -4.88 1.87 0.37
C THR A 158 -5.75 0.86 1.14
N GLY A 159 -5.18 0.14 2.11
CA GLY A 159 -5.91 -0.80 2.99
C GLY A 159 -6.94 -0.12 3.91
N LEU A 160 -6.73 1.16 4.24
CA LEU A 160 -7.59 2.02 5.08
C LEU A 160 -9.09 2.10 4.72
N THR A 161 -9.48 1.55 3.58
CA THR A 161 -10.78 1.74 2.94
C THR A 161 -11.52 0.46 2.62
N LEU A 162 -10.89 -0.70 2.80
CA LEU A 162 -11.55 -2.00 2.66
C LEU A 162 -12.73 -2.14 3.62
N GLU A 163 -12.55 -1.64 4.85
CA GLU A 163 -13.54 -1.77 5.92
C GLU A 163 -14.74 -0.80 5.78
N GLN A 164 -14.67 0.18 4.87
CA GLN A 164 -15.58 1.34 4.87
C GLN A 164 -16.71 1.28 3.84
N ARG A 165 -16.88 0.16 3.12
CA ARG A 165 -17.87 -0.15 2.06
C ARG A 165 -17.33 -0.03 0.62
N ARG A 166 -17.69 -1.02 -0.22
CA ARG A 166 -17.25 -1.19 -1.63
C ARG A 166 -17.52 0.06 -2.51
N ASP A 167 -18.60 0.80 -2.25
CA ASP A 167 -19.01 1.99 -3.00
C ASP A 167 -18.11 3.21 -2.72
N ILE A 168 -17.67 3.39 -1.47
CA ILE A 168 -16.70 4.43 -1.11
C ILE A 168 -15.32 4.10 -1.69
N HIS A 169 -14.97 2.81 -1.71
CA HIS A 169 -13.73 2.31 -2.27
C HIS A 169 -13.62 2.62 -3.77
N GLU A 170 -14.65 2.37 -4.58
CA GLU A 170 -14.62 2.70 -6.01
C GLU A 170 -14.34 4.20 -6.28
N ARG A 171 -14.90 5.10 -5.48
CA ARG A 171 -14.73 6.55 -5.66
C ARG A 171 -13.34 7.05 -5.26
N ILE A 172 -12.71 6.43 -4.25
CA ILE A 172 -11.37 6.82 -3.79
C ILE A 172 -10.28 6.18 -4.64
N TYR A 173 -10.46 4.91 -5.04
CA TYR A 173 -9.43 4.14 -5.77
C TYR A 173 -9.59 4.14 -7.28
N SER A 174 -10.70 4.61 -7.84
CA SER A 174 -10.76 4.86 -9.28
C SER A 174 -9.59 5.76 -9.74
N ALA A 175 -9.13 6.71 -8.91
CA ALA A 175 -8.02 7.56 -9.29
C ALA A 175 -6.63 6.86 -9.31
N VAL A 176 -6.48 5.64 -8.79
CA VAL A 176 -5.17 4.95 -8.79
C VAL A 176 -4.86 4.34 -10.14
N SER A 177 -3.60 4.49 -10.59
CA SER A 177 -3.14 3.87 -11.84
C SER A 177 -2.78 2.40 -11.67
N GLU A 178 -2.50 1.97 -10.44
CA GLU A 178 -2.07 0.62 -10.09
C GLU A 178 -2.85 0.14 -8.87
N ILE A 179 -3.35 -1.09 -8.95
CA ILE A 179 -4.07 -1.81 -7.90
C ILE A 179 -3.12 -2.90 -7.42
N ASN A 180 -2.48 -2.66 -6.28
CA ASN A 180 -1.44 -3.52 -5.72
C ASN A 180 -1.99 -4.29 -4.53
N ILE A 181 -2.07 -5.61 -4.64
CA ILE A 181 -2.89 -6.43 -3.75
C ILE A 181 -2.23 -7.77 -3.43
N PHE A 182 -2.51 -8.26 -2.23
CA PHE A 182 -2.23 -9.62 -1.81
C PHE A 182 -3.48 -10.48 -2.02
N VAL A 183 -3.28 -11.66 -2.59
CA VAL A 183 -4.34 -12.63 -2.87
C VAL A 183 -3.96 -14.02 -2.37
N SER A 184 -4.93 -14.83 -1.95
CA SER A 184 -4.71 -16.21 -1.52
C SER A 184 -5.92 -17.10 -1.85
N GLY A 185 -5.69 -18.41 -1.91
CA GLY A 185 -6.77 -19.39 -1.97
C GLY A 185 -7.58 -19.46 -0.67
N ASN A 186 -7.00 -19.05 0.46
CA ASN A 186 -7.67 -19.00 1.75
C ASN A 186 -8.21 -17.58 2.01
N PRO A 187 -9.55 -17.36 2.08
CA PRO A 187 -10.13 -16.04 2.32
C PRO A 187 -9.84 -15.48 3.72
N LYS A 188 -9.32 -16.31 4.63
CA LYS A 188 -8.92 -15.93 5.99
C LYS A 188 -7.40 -15.91 6.15
N ALA A 189 -6.64 -15.96 5.05
CA ALA A 189 -5.21 -15.79 5.12
C ALA A 189 -4.92 -14.44 5.79
N SER A 190 -4.14 -14.49 6.86
CA SER A 190 -3.70 -13.32 7.61
C SER A 190 -2.29 -13.58 8.10
N VAL A 191 -1.55 -12.51 8.36
CA VAL A 191 -0.30 -12.64 9.11
C VAL A 191 -0.63 -13.20 10.49
N ASP A 192 0.01 -14.29 10.89
CA ASP A 192 -0.10 -14.81 12.23
C ASP A 192 0.59 -13.85 13.22
N LEU A 193 -0.21 -13.07 13.93
CA LEU A 193 0.24 -12.14 14.97
C LEU A 193 0.24 -12.79 16.36
N SER A 194 0.04 -14.11 16.48
CA SER A 194 0.17 -14.80 17.77
C SER A 194 1.56 -14.58 18.40
N ASN A 195 2.58 -14.44 17.56
CA ASN A 195 3.95 -14.08 17.95
C ASN A 195 4.24 -12.58 17.71
N PHE A 196 3.31 -11.68 18.03
CA PHE A 196 3.51 -10.22 17.91
C PHE A 196 4.83 -9.75 18.53
N GLY A 197 5.27 -10.41 19.60
CA GLY A 197 6.54 -10.18 20.29
C GLY A 197 7.80 -10.26 19.40
N ASP A 198 7.74 -11.03 18.31
CA ASP A 198 8.87 -11.33 17.41
C ASP A 198 8.90 -10.41 16.18
N PHE A 199 8.04 -9.40 16.13
CA PHE A 199 8.08 -8.37 15.10
C PHE A 199 8.85 -7.14 15.57
N ILE A 200 9.54 -6.51 14.63
CA ILE A 200 10.29 -5.28 14.78
C ILE A 200 9.46 -4.16 14.14
N PRO A 201 8.76 -3.31 14.93
CA PRO A 201 8.12 -2.10 14.44
C PRO A 201 9.15 -1.02 14.16
N TYR A 202 9.05 -0.35 13.01
CA TYR A 202 9.93 0.77 12.68
C TYR A 202 9.27 1.78 11.74
N PHE A 203 9.70 3.04 11.83
CA PHE A 203 9.25 4.11 10.94
C PHE A 203 9.79 3.89 9.53
N HIS A 204 8.90 3.82 8.54
CA HIS A 204 9.26 3.55 7.15
C HIS A 204 9.07 4.80 6.29
N ASN A 205 10.14 5.27 5.64
CA ASN A 205 10.18 6.47 4.78
C ASN A 205 9.63 7.77 5.41
N ILE A 206 9.56 7.84 6.75
CA ILE A 206 9.18 9.03 7.49
C ILE A 206 10.15 9.29 8.64
N ASP A 207 10.51 10.57 8.84
CA ASP A 207 11.33 10.99 9.97
C ASP A 207 10.45 11.23 11.22
N PRO A 208 10.58 10.45 12.30
CA PRO A 208 9.81 10.64 13.53
C PRO A 208 10.34 11.78 14.42
N ASN A 209 11.47 12.41 14.09
CA ASN A 209 12.10 13.44 14.93
C ASN A 209 11.19 14.62 15.30
N PRO A 210 10.31 15.15 14.41
CA PRO A 210 9.37 16.19 14.80
C PRO A 210 8.42 15.75 15.93
N ILE A 211 8.02 14.48 15.96
CA ILE A 211 7.21 13.90 17.03
C ILE A 211 8.02 13.79 18.31
N LEU A 212 9.23 13.21 18.24
CA LEU A 212 10.12 13.06 19.39
C LEU A 212 10.45 14.40 20.05
N LYS A 213 10.69 15.44 19.24
CA LYS A 213 10.92 16.80 19.72
C LYS A 213 9.71 17.34 20.47
N LYS A 214 8.50 17.09 19.98
CA LYS A 214 7.27 17.53 20.65
C LYS A 214 7.02 16.76 21.95
N LEU A 215 7.20 15.44 21.95
CA LEU A 215 7.07 14.59 23.13
C LEU A 215 8.12 14.90 24.22
N SER A 216 9.22 15.53 23.85
CA SER A 216 10.28 15.97 24.78
C SER A 216 10.02 17.35 25.40
N SER A 217 8.96 18.07 24.99
CA SER A 217 8.67 19.41 25.54
C SER A 217 7.98 19.32 26.91
N GLN A 218 8.21 20.32 27.77
CA GLN A 218 7.63 20.39 29.12
C GLN A 218 6.08 20.48 29.14
N ASP A 219 5.46 20.74 28.00
CA ASP A 219 4.00 20.82 27.85
C ASP A 219 3.31 19.44 27.78
N CYS A 220 4.08 18.35 27.67
CA CYS A 220 3.54 17.00 27.58
C CYS A 220 3.11 16.49 28.97
N ARG A 221 1.81 16.22 29.11
CA ARG A 221 1.18 15.66 30.30
C ARG A 221 0.59 14.29 29.95
N PRO A 222 1.32 13.19 30.25
CA PRO A 222 0.84 11.83 30.06
C PRO A 222 -0.58 11.61 30.61
N ASN A 223 -1.38 10.80 29.93
CA ASN A 223 -2.73 10.36 30.31
C ASN A 223 -3.83 11.43 30.29
N LYS A 224 -3.55 12.65 29.81
CA LYS A 224 -4.56 13.72 29.66
C LYS A 224 -4.56 14.38 28.28
N GLN A 225 -3.71 13.92 27.38
CA GLN A 225 -3.47 14.58 26.11
C GLN A 225 -3.40 13.59 24.95
N TYR A 226 -3.67 14.11 23.76
CA TYR A 226 -3.52 13.41 22.49
C TYR A 226 -2.45 14.09 21.67
N LEU A 227 -1.70 13.29 20.91
CA LEU A 227 -0.80 13.78 19.90
C LEU A 227 -1.57 13.84 18.58
N ASN A 228 -1.57 14.99 17.92
CA ASN A 228 -2.03 15.12 16.54
C ASN A 228 -0.82 15.39 15.64
N VAL A 229 -0.57 14.46 14.72
CA VAL A 229 0.51 14.50 13.75
C VAL A 229 -0.09 14.79 12.38
N SER A 230 0.19 15.98 11.84
CA SER A 230 -0.19 16.35 10.48
C SER A 230 0.91 15.96 9.51
N LEU A 231 0.56 15.13 8.55
CA LEU A 231 1.39 14.59 7.48
C LEU A 231 1.02 15.26 6.17
N ALA A 232 1.99 15.82 5.47
CA ALA A 232 1.86 16.16 4.05
C ALA A 232 2.48 15.04 3.23
N LEU A 233 1.67 14.40 2.40
CA LEU A 233 2.08 13.28 1.57
C LEU A 233 2.59 13.79 0.22
N LYS A 234 3.50 13.06 -0.42
CA LYS A 234 4.01 13.38 -1.76
C LYS A 234 2.91 13.38 -2.83
N SER A 235 1.76 12.76 -2.55
CA SER A 235 0.55 12.85 -3.37
C SER A 235 -0.12 14.24 -3.34
N GLY A 236 0.31 15.15 -2.45
CA GLY A 236 -0.30 16.46 -2.22
C GLY A 236 -1.48 16.44 -1.24
N SER A 237 -1.86 15.27 -0.72
CA SER A 237 -2.90 15.13 0.31
C SER A 237 -2.34 15.29 1.71
N TRP A 238 -3.21 15.70 2.64
CA TRP A 238 -2.89 15.87 4.05
C TRP A 238 -3.59 14.82 4.89
N ARG A 239 -2.91 14.33 5.93
CA ARG A 239 -3.51 13.43 6.91
C ARG A 239 -3.17 13.85 8.33
N ASN A 240 -4.13 13.66 9.23
CA ASN A 240 -3.91 13.83 10.66
C ASN A 240 -3.97 12.46 11.33
N VAL A 241 -2.94 12.13 12.10
CA VAL A 241 -2.88 10.93 12.94
C VAL A 241 -3.02 11.38 14.39
N ILE A 242 -4.09 10.91 15.04
CA ILE A 242 -4.39 11.28 16.41
C ILE A 242 -4.33 10.03 17.28
N HIS A 243 -3.50 10.05 18.33
CA HIS A 243 -3.44 8.97 19.29
C HIS A 243 -3.20 9.51 20.72
N PRO A 244 -3.64 8.79 21.76
CA PRO A 244 -3.41 9.19 23.14
C PRO A 244 -1.91 9.20 23.47
N VAL A 245 -1.51 10.09 24.38
CA VAL A 245 -0.14 10.12 24.93
C VAL A 245 -0.15 9.55 26.35
N SER A 246 0.66 8.51 26.52
CA SER A 246 0.95 7.84 27.77
C SER A 246 2.33 8.24 28.30
N LEU A 247 2.69 7.70 29.46
CA LEU A 247 4.04 7.88 30.03
C LEU A 247 5.12 7.17 29.21
N ASN A 248 4.76 6.11 28.47
CA ASN A 248 5.71 5.31 27.67
C ASN A 248 5.82 5.78 26.22
N THR A 249 4.88 6.60 25.74
CA THR A 249 4.77 6.96 24.31
C THR A 249 6.10 7.46 23.74
N ARG A 250 6.78 8.39 24.43
CA ARG A 250 8.08 8.89 23.98
C ARG A 250 9.11 7.78 23.83
N LEU A 251 9.23 6.92 24.85
CA LEU A 251 10.20 5.84 24.86
C LEU A 251 9.89 4.80 23.76
N PHE A 252 8.62 4.51 23.50
CA PHE A 252 8.23 3.65 22.37
C PHE A 252 8.69 4.25 21.03
N TYR A 253 8.44 5.53 20.79
CA TYR A 253 8.93 6.20 19.58
C TYR A 253 10.46 6.15 19.46
N GLU A 254 11.19 6.41 20.56
CA GLU A 254 12.66 6.35 20.57
C GLU A 254 13.16 4.93 20.24
N LEU A 255 12.57 3.90 20.85
CA LEU A 255 12.98 2.51 20.66
C LEU A 255 12.61 1.98 19.27
N MET A 256 11.43 2.30 18.73
CA MET A 256 11.03 1.97 17.35
C MET A 256 11.94 2.66 16.32
N SER A 257 12.42 3.87 16.61
CA SER A 257 13.34 4.60 15.71
C SER A 257 14.71 3.91 15.56
N LEU A 258 15.03 2.94 16.43
CA LEU A 258 16.26 2.14 16.32
C LEU A 258 16.21 1.04 15.25
N GLN A 259 15.02 0.71 14.73
CA GLN A 259 14.78 -0.24 13.62
C GLN A 259 15.27 -1.69 13.81
N ARG A 260 15.66 -2.04 15.03
CA ARG A 260 16.30 -3.33 15.34
C ARG A 260 15.75 -4.07 16.56
N LEU A 261 14.78 -3.47 17.26
CA LEU A 261 14.24 -4.02 18.49
C LEU A 261 12.91 -4.70 18.20
N SER A 262 12.79 -5.96 18.60
CA SER A 262 11.50 -6.64 18.59
C SER A 262 10.54 -5.98 19.58
N VAL A 263 9.24 -6.22 19.43
CA VAL A 263 8.22 -5.84 20.42
C VAL A 263 8.63 -6.36 21.81
N ASN A 264 9.11 -7.60 21.91
CA ASN A 264 9.59 -8.17 23.18
C ASN A 264 10.79 -7.39 23.77
N ASP A 265 11.72 -6.94 22.93
CA ASP A 265 12.85 -6.11 23.37
C ASP A 265 12.40 -4.73 23.84
N ILE A 266 11.45 -4.11 23.11
CA ILE A 266 10.87 -2.81 23.47
C ILE A 266 10.20 -2.90 24.83
N LEU A 267 9.32 -3.89 25.04
CA LEU A 267 8.65 -4.12 26.32
C LEU A 267 9.67 -4.31 27.46
N SER A 268 10.68 -5.14 27.23
CA SER A 268 11.70 -5.44 28.25
C SER A 268 12.57 -4.23 28.60
N LYS A 269 12.88 -3.36 27.64
CA LYS A 269 13.59 -2.09 27.88
C LYS A 269 12.72 -1.08 28.59
N THR A 270 11.44 -0.97 28.23
CA THR A 270 10.51 -0.04 28.88
C THR A 270 10.25 -0.42 30.34
N LEU A 271 10.09 -1.71 30.66
CA LEU A 271 9.95 -2.19 32.04
C LEU A 271 11.17 -1.90 32.92
N LYS A 272 12.37 -1.81 32.33
CA LYS A 272 13.59 -1.43 33.06
C LYS A 272 13.61 0.06 33.41
N VAL A 273 13.05 0.92 32.56
CA VAL A 273 12.99 2.37 32.79
C VAL A 273 11.84 2.73 33.73
N HIS A 274 10.67 2.13 33.53
CA HIS A 274 9.46 2.35 34.33
C HIS A 274 9.13 1.10 35.15
N SER A 275 9.95 0.82 36.15
CA SER A 275 9.81 -0.35 37.02
C SER A 275 8.45 -0.36 37.74
N GLY A 276 7.79 -1.52 37.78
CA GLY A 276 6.51 -1.70 38.47
C GLY A 276 5.27 -1.59 37.59
N GLN A 277 5.42 -1.33 36.29
CA GLN A 277 4.32 -1.51 35.34
C GLN A 277 4.04 -2.99 35.07
N ASP A 278 2.77 -3.33 34.86
CA ASP A 278 2.35 -4.66 34.42
C ASP A 278 2.72 -4.88 32.95
N ARG A 279 3.34 -6.04 32.65
CA ARG A 279 3.82 -6.36 31.29
C ARG A 279 2.66 -6.50 30.30
N ALA A 280 1.54 -7.07 30.71
CA ALA A 280 0.40 -7.27 29.81
C ALA A 280 -0.25 -5.92 29.46
N ALA A 281 -0.45 -5.04 30.44
CA ALA A 281 -0.93 -3.68 30.21
C ALA A 281 0.01 -2.89 29.28
N LEU A 282 1.33 -3.01 29.46
CA LEU A 282 2.32 -2.37 28.60
C LEU A 282 2.30 -2.93 27.16
N ASN A 283 2.08 -4.23 27.01
CA ASN A 283 1.92 -4.86 25.70
C ASN A 283 0.70 -4.34 24.95
N GLU A 284 -0.45 -4.26 25.62
CA GLU A 284 -1.67 -3.68 25.02
C GLU A 284 -1.49 -2.21 24.65
N GLU A 285 -0.77 -1.45 25.48
CA GLU A 285 -0.44 -0.06 25.20
C GLU A 285 0.42 0.11 23.93
N LEU A 286 1.51 -0.67 23.83
CA LEU A 286 2.38 -0.66 22.64
C LEU A 286 1.64 -1.15 21.40
N LYS A 287 0.87 -2.23 21.53
CA LYS A 287 0.06 -2.78 20.44
C LYS A 287 -0.93 -1.75 19.91
N SER A 288 -1.68 -1.08 20.80
CA SER A 288 -2.63 -0.04 20.41
C SER A 288 -1.96 1.13 19.69
N LEU A 289 -0.78 1.57 20.16
CA LEU A 289 0.00 2.59 19.45
C LEU A 289 0.41 2.08 18.06
N CYS A 290 0.99 0.89 17.97
CA CYS A 290 1.42 0.31 16.70
C CYS A 290 0.27 0.14 15.71
N GLU A 291 -0.91 -0.28 16.14
CA GLU A 291 -2.11 -0.40 15.30
C GLU A 291 -2.47 0.95 14.67
N VAL A 292 -2.48 2.03 15.45
CA VAL A 292 -2.76 3.38 14.92
C VAL A 292 -1.67 3.82 13.94
N LEU A 293 -0.40 3.63 14.30
CA LEU A 293 0.71 4.04 13.43
C LEU A 293 0.75 3.23 12.12
N LEU A 294 0.56 1.91 12.18
CA LEU A 294 0.52 1.02 11.03
C LEU A 294 -0.64 1.39 10.11
N ARG A 295 -1.84 1.59 10.68
CA ARG A 295 -3.05 2.00 9.95
C ARG A 295 -2.82 3.28 9.16
N HIS A 296 -2.02 4.20 9.66
CA HIS A 296 -1.68 5.45 8.97
C HIS A 296 -0.38 5.40 8.15
N GLY A 297 0.20 4.20 7.97
CA GLY A 297 1.44 3.99 7.23
C GLY A 297 2.70 4.56 7.91
N LEU A 298 2.63 5.03 9.15
CA LEU A 298 3.78 5.63 9.83
C LEU A 298 4.87 4.60 10.17
N ILE A 299 4.46 3.36 10.45
CA ILE A 299 5.37 2.26 10.73
C ILE A 299 5.04 1.06 9.85
N VAL A 300 6.00 0.16 9.71
CA VAL A 300 5.81 -1.19 9.20
C VAL A 300 6.42 -2.20 10.17
N PHE A 301 6.10 -3.47 9.98
CA PHE A 301 6.65 -4.57 10.77
C PHE A 301 7.58 -5.44 9.93
N ARG A 302 8.69 -5.87 10.55
CA ARG A 302 9.56 -6.92 10.02
C ARG A 302 9.69 -8.03 11.05
N HIS A 303 9.55 -9.28 10.64
CA HIS A 303 9.81 -10.41 11.55
C HIS A 303 11.31 -10.50 11.87
N VAL A 304 11.70 -10.85 13.10
CA VAL A 304 13.11 -10.94 13.54
C VAL A 304 13.97 -11.88 12.70
N SER A 305 13.38 -12.86 12.02
CA SER A 305 14.09 -13.78 11.13
C SER A 305 14.49 -13.15 9.79
N VAL A 306 13.91 -12.00 9.42
CA VAL A 306 14.19 -11.32 8.16
C VAL A 306 15.34 -10.35 8.41
N GLN A 307 16.40 -10.48 7.60
CA GLN A 307 17.55 -9.58 7.66
C GLN A 307 17.12 -8.14 7.37
N GLU A 308 17.91 -7.19 7.86
CA GLU A 308 17.75 -5.77 7.59
C GLU A 308 18.14 -5.47 6.14
N ASP A 309 17.30 -5.87 5.20
CA ASP A 309 17.45 -5.53 3.80
C ASP A 309 16.55 -4.34 3.50
N SER A 310 17.17 -3.17 3.42
CA SER A 310 16.51 -1.86 3.26
C SER A 310 15.79 -1.68 1.91
N ALA A 311 15.86 -2.67 1.02
CA ALA A 311 15.39 -2.59 -0.36
C ALA A 311 14.00 -3.18 -0.64
N LEU A 312 13.42 -3.98 0.28
CA LEU A 312 12.27 -4.84 -0.08
C LEU A 312 10.88 -4.30 0.25
N ILE A 313 10.75 -3.25 1.06
CA ILE A 313 9.43 -2.67 1.34
C ILE A 313 9.20 -1.50 0.39
N ARG A 314 8.58 -1.78 -0.75
CA ARG A 314 8.06 -0.76 -1.69
C ARG A 314 6.73 -0.19 -1.19
N THR A 315 6.56 0.07 0.11
CA THR A 315 5.39 0.80 0.58
C THR A 315 5.76 2.28 0.67
N ARG A 316 5.01 3.14 -0.03
CA ARG A 316 5.11 4.58 0.25
C ARG A 316 4.55 4.76 1.66
N PRO A 317 5.29 5.47 2.52
CA PRO A 317 4.82 6.80 2.86
C PRO A 317 5.94 7.75 2.55
N SER A 318 5.81 8.38 1.41
CA SER A 318 6.70 9.49 1.13
C SER A 318 5.92 10.73 1.54
N GLY A 319 6.27 11.27 2.70
CA GLY A 319 5.61 12.43 3.28
C GLY A 319 6.48 13.08 4.34
N ILE A 320 6.18 14.32 4.68
CA ILE A 320 6.86 15.05 5.73
C ILE A 320 5.88 15.27 6.89
N ILE A 321 6.38 15.14 8.11
CA ILE A 321 5.64 15.59 9.29
C ILE A 321 5.71 17.11 9.30
N GLU A 322 4.62 17.75 8.93
CA GLU A 322 4.57 19.22 8.87
C GLU A 322 4.27 19.85 10.22
N ARG A 323 3.39 19.21 10.99
CA ARG A 323 2.93 19.76 12.26
C ARG A 323 2.72 18.66 13.29
N VAL A 324 3.15 18.92 14.52
CA VAL A 324 2.86 18.05 15.66
C VAL A 324 2.29 18.91 16.78
N GLN A 325 1.07 18.58 17.22
CA GLN A 325 0.35 19.33 18.25
C GLN A 325 -0.05 18.42 19.40
N MET A 326 0.07 18.95 20.62
CA MET A 326 -0.61 18.37 21.78
C MET A 326 -2.02 18.93 21.81
N ILE A 327 -3.01 18.05 21.88
CA ILE A 327 -4.42 18.42 22.01
C ILE A 327 -4.90 17.99 23.39
N ASN A 328 -5.44 18.94 24.13
CA ASN A 328 -6.20 18.68 25.35
C ASN A 328 -7.66 18.50 24.93
N PHE A 329 -8.16 17.27 24.89
CA PHE A 329 -9.60 17.06 24.78
C PHE A 329 -10.21 17.16 26.18
N GLU A 330 -10.75 18.33 26.55
CA GLU A 330 -11.78 18.41 27.61
C GLU A 330 -13.13 18.07 26.99
N LEU A 331 -13.32 16.81 26.59
CA LEU A 331 -14.64 16.34 26.18
C LEU A 331 -15.14 15.32 27.20
N SER A 332 -15.94 15.81 28.13
CA SER A 332 -16.88 15.03 28.97
C SER A 332 -17.94 14.27 28.16
N ILE A 333 -17.84 14.25 26.82
CA ILE A 333 -18.78 13.61 25.88
C ILE A 333 -18.13 12.42 25.13
N PHE A 334 -16.81 12.24 25.18
CA PHE A 334 -16.11 11.23 24.35
C PHE A 334 -15.43 10.10 25.11
N ALA A 335 -15.67 9.97 26.42
CA ALA A 335 -15.25 8.82 27.20
C ALA A 335 -16.12 7.55 26.97
N SER A 336 -17.14 7.59 26.10
CA SER A 336 -17.96 6.40 25.81
C SER A 336 -18.41 6.20 24.35
N THR A 337 -18.42 7.21 23.48
CA THR A 337 -18.60 7.03 22.02
C THR A 337 -18.01 8.20 21.24
N TRP A 338 -16.92 7.97 20.47
CA TRP A 338 -16.33 8.84 19.43
C TRP A 338 -17.39 9.45 18.48
N PRO A 339 -17.12 10.59 17.78
CA PRO A 339 -18.18 11.29 17.03
C PRO A 339 -18.73 10.40 15.93
N LYS A 340 -20.02 10.08 16.01
CA LYS A 340 -20.79 9.19 15.10
C LYS A 340 -20.86 9.64 13.62
N TRP A 341 -20.14 10.69 13.21
CA TRP A 341 -20.03 11.13 11.82
C TRP A 341 -18.60 11.05 11.27
N ALA A 342 -17.59 10.79 12.12
CA ALA A 342 -16.34 10.19 11.69
C ALA A 342 -16.55 8.68 11.79
N LEU A 343 -16.75 8.02 10.65
CA LEU A 343 -17.01 6.58 10.57
C LEU A 343 -15.97 5.82 11.40
N THR A 344 -16.41 5.38 12.58
CA THR A 344 -15.62 4.73 13.62
C THR A 344 -16.18 3.34 13.85
N ASP A 345 -15.24 2.42 14.10
CA ASP A 345 -15.32 1.28 15.01
C ASP A 345 -16.62 1.14 15.84
N ARG A 346 -17.14 -0.10 15.86
CA ARG A 346 -18.20 -0.69 16.74
C ARG A 346 -19.53 -1.08 16.08
N VAL A 347 -19.50 -1.99 15.11
CA VAL A 347 -20.45 -3.13 15.15
C VAL A 347 -19.89 -4.30 15.98
N MET A 348 -18.63 -4.24 16.41
CA MET A 348 -17.88 -5.38 16.96
C MET A 348 -17.71 -5.44 18.49
N TRP A 349 -18.52 -4.73 19.29
CA TRP A 349 -18.61 -5.08 20.71
C TRP A 349 -19.99 -4.80 21.31
N PRO A 350 -20.80 -5.85 21.53
CA PRO A 350 -21.44 -6.04 22.81
C PRO A 350 -20.49 -6.86 23.70
N LYS A 351 -20.23 -6.36 24.91
CA LYS A 351 -19.82 -7.22 26.01
C LYS A 351 -21.04 -8.03 26.45
N MET A 352 -21.04 -9.32 26.18
CA MET A 352 -21.39 -10.39 27.12
C MET A 352 -20.67 -11.67 26.71
#